data_AF-A0A0Q5VHX8-F1
#
_entry.id   AF-A0A0Q5VHX8-F1
#
_cell.length_a   1.000
_cell.length_b   1.000
_cell.length_c   1.000
_cell.angle_alpha   90.00
_cell.angle_beta   90.00
_cell.angle_gamma   90.00
#
_symmetry.space_group_name_H-M   'P 1'
#
loop_
_entity.id
_entity.type
_entity.pdbx_description
1 polymer ?
#
loop_
_entity_poly.entity_id
_entity_poly.type
_entity_poly.pdbx_seq_one_letter_code
_entity_poly.pdbx_strand_id
1 'polypeptide(L)'
;MHRPRPTSAVGPTGPGADADVDAVTAVVTGLARARSAGEAVDLALQAVRTAFGWGHGSHRTVDPAQGSAGRAWATGELVHAPDEAVVCLPLTAAGVVVGVLEFPGTGPLGGRRLATLRCVGVLVSQALERAALAEEQDRTAQDVAAVTGVLELLTAATDADAALGVALDTVRRDFGWAYGSFWRVDPAAGVLRFERESGDAGLEFRAVTLAATFAPGVGLAGRAWQADDLVSVADLGELTDCVRAPAAQRAGVRSGVCLPVRVGGRVVGTMDFFALTTLTLSAGRRAALRNTAFLLGSALDRIAATEQLATAGRELVASIEEVERNVLSATSVAGEGRRLAMAAHEVVAQLGDSSRQVGQVAVTIGTIAGQTNLLALNATIEAARAGEAGRGFAVVANEVKELARETATATTDVTARITAIQEQVDAVVATLGGIGAVIEQINETQAVIGGVLTEQVAVTRGILD
;
A
#
# COMPACT_ATOMS: atom_id res chain seq x y z
N MET A 1 -66.24 -4.04 92.39
CA MET A 1 -66.23 -4.85 91.14
C MET A 1 -65.25 -4.23 90.17
N HIS A 2 -64.05 -4.80 90.09
CA HIS A 2 -63.00 -4.43 89.16
C HIS A 2 -63.33 -4.95 87.76
N ARG A 3 -63.33 -4.08 86.75
CA ARG A 3 -63.08 -4.48 85.36
C ARG A 3 -62.02 -3.53 84.78
N PRO A 4 -60.86 -4.03 84.36
CA PRO A 4 -59.84 -3.22 83.73
C PRO A 4 -60.17 -2.99 82.25
N ARG A 5 -59.76 -1.83 81.74
CA ARG A 5 -59.66 -1.53 80.29
C ARG A 5 -58.57 -2.41 79.67
N PRO A 6 -58.76 -2.99 78.48
CA PRO A 6 -57.67 -3.63 77.77
C PRO A 6 -56.75 -2.57 77.16
N THR A 7 -55.47 -2.68 77.52
CA THR A 7 -54.31 -2.01 76.92
C THR A 7 -54.05 -2.52 75.51
N SER A 8 -53.73 -1.60 74.60
CA SER A 8 -53.18 -1.86 73.27
C SER A 8 -51.78 -2.47 73.34
N ALA A 9 -51.50 -3.48 72.50
CA ALA A 9 -50.20 -3.68 71.82
C ALA A 9 -50.25 -5.00 71.02
N VAL A 10 -50.74 -4.93 69.77
CA VAL A 10 -50.40 -5.94 68.76
C VAL A 10 -49.46 -5.23 67.79
N GLY A 11 -48.16 -5.43 67.96
CA GLY A 11 -47.19 -5.11 66.92
C GLY A 11 -47.42 -6.02 65.70
N PRO A 12 -47.16 -5.55 64.47
CA PRO A 12 -47.36 -6.39 63.29
C PRO A 12 -46.47 -7.62 63.40
N THR A 13 -47.09 -8.81 63.40
CA THR A 13 -46.42 -10.09 63.16
C THR A 13 -45.66 -9.98 61.85
N GLY A 14 -44.33 -10.12 61.90
CA GLY A 14 -43.45 -9.98 60.75
C GLY A 14 -43.81 -10.95 59.61
N PRO A 15 -43.49 -10.60 58.35
CA PRO A 15 -43.86 -11.41 57.19
C PRO A 15 -43.23 -12.81 57.29
N GLY A 16 -44.04 -13.82 56.97
CA GLY A 16 -43.73 -15.24 57.18
C GLY A 16 -42.74 -15.83 56.17
N ALA A 17 -42.54 -17.16 56.28
CA ALA A 17 -41.64 -17.98 55.48
C ALA A 17 -41.70 -17.74 53.95
N ASP A 18 -42.88 -17.42 53.43
CA ASP A 18 -43.14 -17.18 52.01
C ASP A 18 -42.51 -15.87 51.52
N ALA A 19 -42.47 -14.82 52.33
CA ALA A 19 -41.90 -13.53 51.95
C ALA A 19 -40.37 -13.57 51.76
N ASP A 20 -39.67 -14.41 52.53
CA ASP A 20 -38.23 -14.64 52.36
C ASP A 20 -37.93 -15.41 51.06
N VAL A 21 -38.79 -16.36 50.69
CA VAL A 21 -38.67 -17.14 49.44
C VAL A 21 -39.01 -16.25 48.24
N ASP A 22 -40.04 -15.41 48.36
CA ASP A 22 -40.40 -14.41 47.36
C ASP A 22 -39.27 -13.39 47.15
N ALA A 23 -38.57 -12.99 48.22
CA ALA A 23 -37.40 -12.11 48.15
C ALA A 23 -36.30 -12.71 47.26
N VAL A 24 -35.90 -13.95 47.55
CA VAL A 24 -34.84 -14.64 46.80
C VAL A 24 -35.29 -14.87 45.36
N THR A 25 -36.54 -15.28 45.15
CA THR A 25 -37.09 -15.53 43.81
C THR A 25 -37.15 -14.26 42.96
N ALA A 26 -37.55 -13.14 43.54
CA ALA A 26 -37.56 -11.84 42.87
C ALA A 26 -36.14 -11.37 42.52
N VAL A 27 -35.17 -11.53 43.43
CA VAL A 27 -33.76 -11.24 43.17
C VAL A 27 -33.25 -12.12 42.02
N VAL A 28 -33.42 -13.44 42.08
CA VAL A 28 -32.96 -14.36 41.02
C VAL A 28 -33.56 -14.01 39.67
N THR A 29 -34.88 -13.74 39.63
CA THR A 29 -35.58 -13.40 38.39
C THR A 29 -35.13 -12.05 37.82
N GLY A 30 -34.87 -11.06 38.69
CA GLY A 30 -34.33 -9.76 38.29
C GLY A 30 -32.89 -9.88 37.77
N LEU A 31 -32.03 -10.56 38.52
CA LEU A 31 -30.63 -10.76 38.14
C LEU A 31 -30.47 -11.52 36.82
N ALA A 32 -31.39 -12.44 36.49
CA ALA A 32 -31.39 -13.13 35.20
C ALA A 32 -31.67 -12.20 34.00
N ARG A 33 -32.21 -11.00 34.23
CA ARG A 33 -32.54 -10.01 33.19
C ARG A 33 -31.57 -8.85 33.12
N ALA A 34 -30.72 -8.67 34.14
CA ALA A 34 -29.77 -7.58 34.21
C ALA A 34 -28.75 -7.66 33.07
N ARG A 35 -28.55 -6.55 32.37
CA ARG A 35 -27.60 -6.42 31.25
C ARG A 35 -26.31 -5.70 31.65
N SER A 36 -26.23 -5.20 32.88
CA SER A 36 -25.05 -4.55 33.43
C SER A 36 -24.93 -4.80 34.93
N ALA A 37 -23.74 -4.58 35.47
CA ALA A 37 -23.49 -4.65 36.90
C ALA A 37 -24.37 -3.64 37.69
N GLY A 38 -24.55 -2.42 37.16
CA GLY A 38 -25.41 -1.41 37.80
C GLY A 38 -26.87 -1.85 37.87
N GLU A 39 -27.40 -2.36 36.76
CA GLU A 39 -28.78 -2.88 36.72
C GLU A 39 -28.98 -4.06 37.68
N ALA A 40 -27.99 -4.96 37.79
CA ALA A 40 -28.02 -6.06 38.74
C ALA A 40 -28.10 -5.57 40.19
N VAL A 41 -27.35 -4.52 40.55
CA VAL A 41 -27.41 -3.91 41.88
C VAL A 41 -28.75 -3.23 42.13
N ASP A 42 -29.25 -2.44 41.18
CA ASP A 42 -30.51 -1.71 41.35
C ASP A 42 -31.69 -2.65 41.54
N LEU A 43 -31.75 -3.74 40.75
CA LEU A 43 -32.76 -4.79 40.89
C LEU A 43 -32.65 -5.50 42.24
N ALA A 44 -31.43 -5.76 42.71
CA ALA A 44 -31.19 -6.35 44.02
C ALA A 44 -31.64 -5.43 45.17
N LEU A 45 -31.28 -4.14 45.12
CA LEU A 45 -31.73 -3.13 46.08
C LEU A 45 -33.25 -3.05 46.15
N GLN A 46 -33.90 -3.00 44.99
CA GLN A 46 -35.36 -2.92 44.91
C GLN A 46 -36.04 -4.19 45.45
N ALA A 47 -35.55 -5.37 45.08
CA ALA A 47 -36.12 -6.64 45.52
C ALA A 47 -35.97 -6.85 47.04
N VAL A 48 -34.79 -6.54 47.59
CA VAL A 48 -34.55 -6.63 49.05
C VAL A 48 -35.43 -5.64 49.80
N ARG A 49 -35.50 -4.38 49.35
CA ARG A 49 -36.38 -3.37 50.00
C ARG A 49 -37.83 -3.80 50.01
N THR A 50 -38.33 -4.31 48.88
CA THR A 50 -39.73 -4.71 48.74
C THR A 50 -40.06 -5.89 49.63
N ALA A 51 -39.25 -6.95 49.59
CA ALA A 51 -39.54 -8.17 50.35
C ALA A 51 -39.32 -8.01 51.87
N PHE A 52 -38.44 -7.09 52.27
CA PHE A 52 -38.19 -6.81 53.68
C PHE A 52 -39.01 -5.66 54.26
N GLY A 53 -39.74 -4.92 53.41
CA GLY A 53 -40.54 -3.77 53.81
C GLY A 53 -39.69 -2.56 54.24
N TRP A 54 -38.51 -2.39 53.62
CA TRP A 54 -37.55 -1.34 53.99
C TRP A 54 -37.67 -0.10 53.11
N GLY A 55 -37.69 1.07 53.75
CA GLY A 55 -37.94 2.35 53.09
C GLY A 55 -36.79 2.83 52.20
N HIS A 56 -35.53 2.54 52.55
CA HIS A 56 -34.37 3.02 51.82
C HIS A 56 -33.29 1.93 51.70
N GLY A 57 -32.46 2.04 50.67
CA GLY A 57 -31.30 1.20 50.44
C GLY A 57 -30.36 1.92 49.49
N SER A 58 -29.06 1.84 49.76
CA SER A 58 -28.03 2.50 48.98
C SER A 58 -26.89 1.54 48.66
N HIS A 59 -26.24 1.73 47.52
CA HIS A 59 -25.04 0.98 47.14
C HIS A 59 -23.80 1.87 47.29
N ARG A 60 -22.78 1.36 47.96
CA ARG A 60 -21.46 1.99 48.06
C ARG A 60 -20.47 1.19 47.23
N THR A 61 -19.77 1.84 46.30
CA THR A 61 -18.74 1.25 45.42
C THR A 61 -17.31 1.60 45.85
N VAL A 62 -17.16 2.38 46.91
CA VAL A 62 -15.89 2.82 47.48
C VAL A 62 -15.91 2.50 48.96
N ASP A 63 -14.77 2.06 49.50
CA ASP A 63 -14.60 1.76 50.92
C ASP A 63 -15.01 2.98 51.77
N PRO A 64 -16.07 2.87 52.59
CA PRO A 64 -16.50 3.97 53.46
C PRO A 64 -15.57 4.16 54.68
N ALA A 65 -14.56 3.29 54.87
CA ALA A 65 -13.52 3.31 55.90
C ALA A 65 -14.00 3.22 57.37
N GLN A 66 -15.25 3.58 57.66
CA GLN A 66 -15.84 3.61 59.00
C GLN A 66 -17.31 3.18 58.98
N GLY A 67 -17.87 2.89 60.17
CA GLY A 67 -19.28 2.49 60.34
C GLY A 67 -19.59 1.05 59.93
N SER A 68 -20.88 0.67 60.01
CA SER A 68 -21.35 -0.70 59.67
C SER A 68 -21.00 -1.12 58.25
N ALA A 69 -21.09 -0.20 57.28
CA ALA A 69 -20.72 -0.46 55.89
C ALA A 69 -19.20 -0.68 55.73
N GLY A 70 -18.37 0.05 56.47
CA GLY A 70 -16.91 -0.13 56.47
C GLY A 70 -16.49 -1.46 57.09
N ARG A 71 -17.20 -1.90 58.15
CA ARG A 71 -17.01 -3.25 58.70
C ARG A 71 -17.36 -4.34 57.69
N ALA A 72 -18.50 -4.23 57.02
CA ALA A 72 -18.90 -5.18 55.98
C ALA A 72 -17.92 -5.19 54.80
N TRP A 73 -17.38 -4.03 54.44
CA TRP A 73 -16.35 -3.90 53.41
C TRP A 73 -15.05 -4.61 53.80
N ALA A 74 -14.58 -4.39 55.03
CA ALA A 74 -13.33 -4.97 55.52
C ALA A 74 -13.41 -6.48 55.75
N THR A 75 -14.54 -7.00 56.24
CA THR A 75 -14.70 -8.42 56.55
C THR A 75 -15.20 -9.25 55.37
N GLY A 76 -15.88 -8.62 54.40
CA GLY A 76 -16.61 -9.36 53.36
C GLY A 76 -17.81 -10.14 53.90
N GLU A 77 -18.22 -9.89 55.15
CA GLU A 77 -19.35 -10.55 55.80
C GLU A 77 -20.54 -9.61 55.99
N LEU A 78 -21.76 -10.19 56.00
CA LEU A 78 -22.97 -9.44 56.32
C LEU A 78 -22.87 -8.86 57.73
N VAL A 79 -23.03 -7.55 57.84
CA VAL A 79 -23.09 -6.84 59.13
C VAL A 79 -24.52 -6.47 59.42
N HIS A 80 -25.05 -6.95 60.54
CA HIS A 80 -26.33 -6.55 61.10
C HIS A 80 -26.06 -5.88 62.43
N ALA A 81 -26.34 -4.58 62.52
CA ALA A 81 -26.15 -3.77 63.72
C ALA A 81 -27.53 -3.29 64.20
N PRO A 82 -28.21 -4.04 65.09
CA PRO A 82 -29.55 -3.69 65.58
C PRO A 82 -29.58 -2.33 66.28
N ASP A 83 -28.52 -1.99 67.02
CA ASP A 83 -28.39 -0.73 67.77
C ASP A 83 -28.23 0.48 66.84
N GLU A 84 -27.66 0.27 65.66
CA GLU A 84 -27.53 1.28 64.59
C GLU A 84 -28.72 1.22 63.60
N ALA A 85 -29.64 0.27 63.79
CA ALA A 85 -30.76 -0.03 62.90
C ALA A 85 -30.33 -0.15 61.42
N VAL A 86 -29.23 -0.86 61.13
CA VAL A 86 -28.70 -1.01 59.77
C VAL A 86 -28.28 -2.44 59.45
N VAL A 87 -28.50 -2.84 58.20
CA VAL A 87 -27.90 -4.04 57.60
C VAL A 87 -27.02 -3.64 56.43
N CYS A 88 -25.80 -4.16 56.42
CA CYS A 88 -24.84 -4.00 55.35
C CYS A 88 -24.53 -5.36 54.73
N LEU A 89 -24.81 -5.50 53.44
CA LEU A 89 -24.56 -6.70 52.66
C LEU A 89 -23.38 -6.47 51.71
N PRO A 90 -22.22 -7.09 51.94
CA PRO A 90 -21.10 -6.97 51.02
C PRO A 90 -21.38 -7.72 49.73
N LEU A 91 -20.95 -7.13 48.63
CA LEU A 91 -20.94 -7.69 47.29
C LEU A 91 -19.49 -7.95 46.91
N THR A 92 -19.23 -9.17 46.46
CA THR A 92 -17.87 -9.62 46.14
C THR A 92 -17.75 -9.95 44.67
N ALA A 93 -16.55 -9.73 44.12
CA ALA A 93 -16.16 -10.25 42.81
C ALA A 93 -14.70 -10.71 42.89
N ALA A 94 -14.41 -11.92 42.40
CA ALA A 94 -13.10 -12.56 42.45
C ALA A 94 -12.47 -12.57 43.86
N GLY A 95 -13.30 -12.71 44.91
CA GLY A 95 -12.85 -12.74 46.30
C GLY A 95 -12.54 -11.38 46.93
N VAL A 96 -12.82 -10.28 46.23
CA VAL A 96 -12.66 -8.91 46.74
C VAL A 96 -14.03 -8.26 46.89
N VAL A 97 -14.24 -7.48 47.96
CA VAL A 97 -15.46 -6.67 48.10
C VAL A 97 -15.43 -5.53 47.08
N VAL A 98 -16.41 -5.55 46.16
CA VAL A 98 -16.57 -4.54 45.10
C VAL A 98 -17.67 -3.53 45.41
N GLY A 99 -18.48 -3.82 46.43
CA GLY A 99 -19.54 -2.94 46.87
C GLY A 99 -20.18 -3.38 48.17
N VAL A 100 -20.93 -2.49 48.80
CA VAL A 100 -21.78 -2.81 49.96
C VAL A 100 -23.17 -2.23 49.73
N LEU A 101 -24.20 -3.07 49.85
CA LEU A 101 -25.58 -2.62 49.94
C LEU A 101 -25.91 -2.31 51.39
N GLU A 102 -26.28 -1.06 51.66
CA GLU A 102 -26.62 -0.58 52.98
C GLU A 102 -28.11 -0.30 53.06
N PHE A 103 -28.76 -0.88 54.07
CA PHE A 103 -30.19 -0.72 54.34
C PHE A 103 -30.35 -0.15 55.75
N PRO A 104 -30.62 1.16 55.90
CA PRO A 104 -30.87 1.79 57.19
C PRO A 104 -32.34 1.67 57.63
N GLY A 105 -32.60 1.90 58.91
CA GLY A 105 -33.94 1.81 59.50
C GLY A 105 -34.44 0.37 59.69
N THR A 106 -33.54 -0.60 59.79
CA THR A 106 -33.86 -2.02 59.93
C THR A 106 -33.99 -2.38 61.42
N GLY A 107 -35.13 -2.91 61.83
CA GLY A 107 -35.30 -3.50 63.17
C GLY A 107 -34.55 -4.83 63.33
N PRO A 108 -34.59 -5.46 64.51
CA PRO A 108 -33.89 -6.71 64.78
C PRO A 108 -34.37 -7.85 63.86
N LEU A 109 -33.43 -8.51 63.19
CA LEU A 109 -33.69 -9.65 62.30
C LEU A 109 -33.38 -11.00 62.96
N GLY A 110 -34.27 -11.98 62.74
CA GLY A 110 -34.02 -13.38 63.13
C GLY A 110 -33.03 -14.08 62.20
N GLY A 111 -32.42 -15.17 62.69
CA GLY A 111 -31.36 -15.90 61.98
C GLY A 111 -31.72 -16.39 60.57
N ARG A 112 -32.99 -16.77 60.34
CA ARG A 112 -33.50 -17.14 59.01
C ARG A 112 -33.41 -15.98 58.02
N ARG A 113 -33.87 -14.78 58.40
CA ARG A 113 -33.85 -13.59 57.54
C ARG A 113 -32.42 -13.13 57.24
N LEU A 114 -31.51 -13.26 58.21
CA LEU A 114 -30.08 -13.00 57.99
C LEU A 114 -29.46 -14.01 57.02
N ALA A 115 -29.87 -15.29 57.07
CA ALA A 115 -29.43 -16.29 56.10
C ALA A 115 -29.96 -15.99 54.68
N THR A 116 -31.21 -15.55 54.55
CA THR A 116 -31.79 -15.09 53.29
C THR A 116 -30.97 -13.95 52.69
N LEU A 117 -30.61 -12.94 53.49
CA LEU A 117 -29.81 -11.81 53.02
C LEU A 117 -28.39 -12.23 52.61
N ARG A 118 -27.75 -13.15 53.34
CA ARG A 118 -26.46 -13.74 52.91
C ARG A 118 -26.58 -14.44 51.55
N CYS A 119 -27.64 -15.22 51.34
CA CYS A 119 -27.90 -15.88 50.06
C CYS A 119 -28.08 -14.85 48.93
N VAL A 120 -28.86 -13.79 49.17
CA VAL A 120 -29.01 -12.68 48.23
C VAL A 120 -27.65 -12.04 47.92
N GLY A 121 -26.80 -11.80 48.92
CA GLY A 121 -25.46 -11.23 48.70
C GLY A 121 -24.60 -12.09 47.80
N VAL A 122 -24.61 -13.41 47.99
CA VAL A 122 -23.90 -14.37 47.13
C VAL A 122 -24.46 -14.34 45.69
N LEU A 123 -25.78 -14.35 45.51
CA LEU A 123 -26.40 -14.35 44.19
C LEU A 123 -26.12 -13.05 43.42
N VAL A 124 -26.17 -11.90 44.10
CA VAL A 124 -25.86 -10.61 43.49
C VAL A 124 -24.37 -10.53 43.15
N SER A 125 -23.49 -10.98 44.05
CA SER A 125 -22.04 -11.10 43.80
C SER A 125 -21.74 -11.92 42.53
N GLN A 126 -22.35 -13.10 42.40
CA GLN A 126 -22.21 -13.94 41.20
C GLN A 126 -22.76 -13.28 39.93
N ALA A 127 -23.85 -12.53 40.04
CA ALA A 127 -24.40 -11.79 38.90
C ALA A 127 -23.47 -10.64 38.45
N LEU A 128 -22.84 -9.94 39.40
CA LEU A 128 -21.84 -8.91 39.10
C LEU A 128 -20.62 -9.49 38.41
N GLU A 129 -20.09 -10.62 38.89
CA GLU A 129 -18.97 -11.31 38.24
C GLU A 129 -19.31 -11.70 36.79
N ARG A 130 -20.49 -12.29 36.57
CA ARG A 130 -20.94 -12.66 35.23
C ARG A 130 -21.11 -11.45 34.32
N ALA A 131 -21.71 -10.37 34.82
CA ALA A 131 -21.89 -9.14 34.06
C ALA A 131 -20.55 -8.51 33.67
N ALA A 132 -19.59 -8.45 34.61
CA ALA A 132 -18.25 -7.93 34.34
C ALA A 132 -17.48 -8.78 33.31
N LEU A 133 -17.58 -10.11 33.40
CA LEU A 133 -16.96 -11.02 32.43
C LEU A 133 -17.59 -10.87 31.04
N ALA A 134 -18.92 -10.78 30.96
CA ALA A 134 -19.63 -10.57 29.70
C ALA A 134 -19.24 -9.23 29.05
N GLU A 135 -19.15 -8.15 29.84
CA GLU A 135 -18.75 -6.83 29.33
C GLU A 135 -17.31 -6.84 28.79
N GLU A 136 -16.38 -7.53 29.44
CA GLU A 136 -15.01 -7.69 28.93
C GLU A 136 -14.96 -8.51 27.64
N GLN A 137 -15.78 -9.58 27.55
CA GLN A 137 -15.93 -10.38 26.34
C GLN A 137 -16.49 -9.56 25.19
N ASP A 138 -17.55 -8.78 25.43
CA ASP A 138 -18.17 -7.90 24.43
C ASP A 138 -17.17 -6.84 23.95
N ARG A 139 -16.40 -6.22 24.85
CA ARG A 139 -15.35 -5.27 24.49
C ARG A 139 -14.25 -5.92 23.65
N THR A 140 -13.83 -7.13 24.00
CA THR A 140 -12.83 -7.89 23.22
C THR A 140 -13.37 -8.27 21.84
N ALA A 141 -14.63 -8.71 21.76
CA ALA A 141 -15.28 -9.03 20.50
C ALA A 141 -15.40 -7.79 19.59
N GLN A 142 -15.73 -6.63 20.16
CA GLN A 142 -15.75 -5.35 19.46
C GLN A 142 -14.38 -4.96 18.92
N ASP A 143 -13.31 -5.14 19.71
CA ASP A 143 -11.94 -4.87 19.26
C ASP A 143 -11.54 -5.75 18.07
N VAL A 144 -11.87 -7.05 18.13
CA VAL A 144 -11.63 -7.97 17.02
C VAL A 144 -12.44 -7.57 15.78
N ALA A 145 -13.72 -7.24 15.95
CA ALA A 145 -14.57 -6.79 14.84
C ALA A 145 -14.03 -5.52 14.18
N ALA A 146 -13.56 -4.55 14.96
CA ALA A 146 -12.97 -3.32 14.45
C ALA A 146 -11.70 -3.59 13.63
N VAL A 147 -10.81 -4.47 14.11
CA VAL A 147 -9.60 -4.86 13.36
C VAL A 147 -9.95 -5.53 12.04
N THR A 148 -10.91 -6.47 12.06
CA THR A 148 -11.38 -7.15 10.85
C THR A 148 -12.03 -6.17 9.87
N GLY A 149 -12.86 -5.24 10.34
CA GLY A 149 -13.47 -4.21 9.49
C GLY A 149 -12.45 -3.28 8.82
N VAL A 150 -11.40 -2.88 9.56
CA VAL A 150 -10.28 -2.12 9.00
C VAL A 150 -9.57 -2.94 7.92
N LEU A 151 -9.28 -4.21 8.17
CA LEU A 151 -8.64 -5.09 7.20
C LEU A 151 -9.45 -5.17 5.89
N GLU A 152 -10.75 -5.49 5.99
CA GLU A 152 -11.64 -5.64 4.83
C GLU A 152 -11.66 -4.37 3.98
N LEU A 153 -11.86 -3.21 4.60
CA LEU A 153 -11.97 -1.96 3.86
C LEU A 153 -10.61 -1.50 3.29
N LEU A 154 -9.50 -1.76 3.98
CA LEU A 154 -8.16 -1.46 3.47
C LEU A 154 -7.75 -2.35 2.28
N THR A 155 -8.27 -3.58 2.20
CA THR A 155 -8.02 -4.43 1.02
C THR A 155 -8.70 -3.88 -0.24
N ALA A 156 -9.83 -3.19 -0.07
CA ALA A 156 -10.55 -2.55 -1.18
C ALA A 156 -9.97 -1.18 -1.57
N ALA A 157 -9.14 -0.56 -0.72
CA ALA A 157 -8.56 0.75 -1.01
C ALA A 157 -7.53 0.68 -2.16
N THR A 158 -7.72 1.57 -3.14
CA THR A 158 -6.89 1.69 -4.34
C THR A 158 -5.85 2.80 -4.25
N ASP A 159 -6.04 3.75 -3.34
CA ASP A 159 -5.16 4.90 -3.16
C ASP A 159 -4.97 5.21 -1.66
N ALA A 160 -3.90 5.96 -1.36
CA ALA A 160 -3.49 6.24 0.01
C ALA A 160 -4.51 7.09 0.77
N ASP A 161 -5.22 7.98 0.07
CA ASP A 161 -6.19 8.89 0.66
C ASP A 161 -7.44 8.13 1.13
N ALA A 162 -7.95 7.22 0.30
CA ALA A 162 -9.02 6.30 0.64
C ALA A 162 -8.63 5.38 1.81
N ALA A 163 -7.42 4.79 1.78
CA ALA A 163 -6.94 3.93 2.85
C ALA A 163 -6.87 4.66 4.20
N LEU A 164 -6.33 5.87 4.23
CA LEU A 164 -6.23 6.71 5.43
C LEU A 164 -7.61 7.12 5.96
N GLY A 165 -8.50 7.57 5.07
CA GLY A 165 -9.87 7.95 5.44
C GLY A 165 -10.64 6.81 6.06
N VAL A 166 -10.67 5.65 5.39
CA VAL A 166 -11.33 4.45 5.86
C VAL A 166 -10.80 3.98 7.21
N ALA A 167 -9.48 3.94 7.38
CA ALA A 167 -8.88 3.50 8.64
C ALA A 167 -9.24 4.48 9.78
N LEU A 168 -9.15 5.78 9.53
CA LEU A 168 -9.50 6.82 10.51
C LEU A 168 -10.97 6.74 10.93
N ASP A 169 -11.88 6.65 9.97
CA ASP A 169 -13.33 6.57 10.22
C ASP A 169 -13.71 5.28 10.97
N THR A 170 -13.13 4.15 10.56
CA THR A 170 -13.45 2.83 11.14
C THR A 170 -12.90 2.72 12.55
N VAL A 171 -11.64 3.10 12.80
CA VAL A 171 -11.09 3.08 14.15
C VAL A 171 -11.86 4.03 15.08
N ARG A 172 -12.18 5.25 14.63
CA ARG A 172 -12.97 6.18 15.45
C ARG A 172 -14.33 5.58 15.82
N ARG A 173 -15.09 5.12 14.83
CA ARG A 173 -16.45 4.63 15.01
C ARG A 173 -16.50 3.35 15.85
N ASP A 174 -15.67 2.37 15.51
CA ASP A 174 -15.80 1.03 16.06
C ASP A 174 -15.15 0.91 17.45
N PHE A 175 -14.18 1.77 17.79
CA PHE A 175 -13.67 1.91 19.16
C PHE A 175 -14.46 2.94 20.00
N GLY A 176 -15.48 3.57 19.43
CA GLY A 176 -16.43 4.43 20.15
C GLY A 176 -15.88 5.81 20.53
N TRP A 177 -15.07 6.42 19.68
CA TRP A 177 -14.45 7.72 19.92
C TRP A 177 -15.17 8.86 19.20
N ALA A 178 -15.15 10.05 19.81
CA ALA A 178 -15.88 11.21 19.29
C ALA A 178 -15.20 11.80 18.06
N TYR A 179 -13.86 11.80 18.07
CA TYR A 179 -13.04 12.46 17.07
C TYR A 179 -11.75 11.68 16.83
N GLY A 180 -11.24 11.72 15.60
CA GLY A 180 -9.88 11.31 15.27
C GLY A 180 -9.25 12.21 14.21
N SER A 181 -7.93 12.35 14.24
CA SER A 181 -7.18 13.06 13.18
C SER A 181 -5.91 12.33 12.77
N PHE A 182 -5.59 12.39 11.48
CA PHE A 182 -4.32 11.96 10.91
C PHE A 182 -3.41 13.15 10.64
N TRP A 183 -2.16 12.97 11.02
CA TRP A 183 -1.10 13.95 10.90
C TRP A 183 0.04 13.36 10.10
N ARG A 184 0.43 13.99 9.00
CA ARG A 184 1.55 13.53 8.16
C ARG A 184 2.86 14.16 8.62
N VAL A 185 3.93 13.38 8.58
CA VAL A 185 5.28 13.89 8.77
C VAL A 185 5.67 14.75 7.57
N ASP A 186 6.03 16.00 7.81
CA ASP A 186 6.79 16.82 6.88
C ASP A 186 8.29 16.62 7.17
N PRO A 187 9.01 15.85 6.33
CA PRO A 187 10.43 15.57 6.57
C PRO A 187 11.33 16.81 6.41
N ALA A 188 10.92 17.82 5.63
CA ALA A 188 11.71 19.03 5.42
C ALA A 188 11.61 19.98 6.62
N ALA A 189 10.42 20.11 7.21
CA ALA A 189 10.18 20.95 8.38
C ALA A 189 10.43 20.23 9.71
N GLY A 190 10.49 18.90 9.72
CA GLY A 190 10.67 18.11 10.95
C GLY A 190 9.46 18.17 11.90
N VAL A 191 8.26 18.32 11.35
CA VAL A 191 7.00 18.43 12.12
C VAL A 191 5.91 17.56 11.52
N LEU A 192 4.93 17.19 12.35
CA LEU A 192 3.65 16.68 11.92
C LEU A 192 2.74 17.83 11.47
N ARG A 193 2.06 17.65 10.34
CA ARG A 193 1.05 18.55 9.80
C ARG A 193 -0.30 17.85 9.70
N PHE A 194 -1.36 18.59 10.00
CA PHE A 194 -2.71 18.10 9.83
C PHE A 194 -2.95 17.72 8.36
N GLU A 195 -3.66 16.61 8.16
CA GLU A 195 -4.09 16.18 6.83
C GLU A 195 -5.58 15.83 6.80
N ARG A 196 -6.06 15.10 7.80
CA ARG A 196 -7.43 14.58 7.79
C ARG A 196 -8.00 14.45 9.19
N GLU A 197 -9.32 14.57 9.29
CA GLU A 197 -10.08 14.29 10.50
C GLU A 197 -11.30 13.40 10.22
N SER A 198 -11.82 12.82 11.28
CA SER A 198 -13.06 12.05 11.32
C SER A 198 -13.83 12.40 12.59
N GLY A 199 -15.15 12.54 12.47
CA GLY A 199 -16.03 12.90 13.58
C GLY A 199 -16.00 14.39 13.92
N ASP A 200 -16.48 14.74 15.10
CA ASP A 200 -16.63 16.12 15.54
C ASP A 200 -16.34 16.24 17.05
N ALA A 201 -15.57 17.26 17.40
CA ALA A 201 -15.27 17.67 18.77
C ALA A 201 -15.41 19.18 18.95
N GLY A 202 -16.25 19.83 18.15
CA GLY A 202 -16.57 21.25 18.23
C GLY A 202 -15.72 22.15 17.35
N LEU A 203 -16.32 23.27 16.92
CA LEU A 203 -15.73 24.20 15.95
C LEU A 203 -14.42 24.84 16.44
N GLU A 204 -14.32 25.18 17.73
CA GLU A 204 -13.10 25.76 18.30
C GLU A 204 -11.93 24.76 18.25
N PHE A 205 -12.16 23.53 18.70
CA PHE A 205 -11.15 22.48 18.69
C PHE A 205 -10.72 22.14 17.27
N ARG A 206 -11.66 22.10 16.33
CA ARG A 206 -11.39 21.92 14.90
C ARG A 206 -10.50 23.04 14.35
N ALA A 207 -10.82 24.31 14.62
CA ALA A 207 -10.03 25.44 14.14
C ALA A 207 -8.58 25.38 14.64
N VAL A 208 -8.36 25.06 15.92
CA VAL A 208 -7.01 24.87 16.48
C VAL A 208 -6.31 23.67 15.86
N THR A 209 -7.03 22.58 15.61
CA THR A 209 -6.49 21.36 14.99
C THR A 209 -5.96 21.64 13.59
N LEU A 210 -6.72 22.32 12.73
CA LEU A 210 -6.30 22.64 11.36
C LEU A 210 -5.04 23.52 11.28
N ALA A 211 -4.80 24.36 12.29
CA ALA A 211 -3.65 25.26 12.33
C ALA A 211 -2.43 24.70 13.08
N ALA A 212 -2.58 23.57 13.79
CA ALA A 212 -1.53 23.04 14.65
C ALA A 212 -0.44 22.32 13.85
N THR A 213 0.75 22.28 14.44
CA THR A 213 1.85 21.40 14.04
C THR A 213 2.50 20.81 15.30
N PHE A 214 3.10 19.64 15.18
CA PHE A 214 3.76 18.97 16.31
C PHE A 214 5.17 18.54 15.95
N ALA A 215 6.15 18.99 16.73
CA ALA A 215 7.51 18.43 16.70
C ALA A 215 7.52 17.05 17.41
N PRO A 216 8.56 16.21 17.18
CA PRO A 216 8.72 14.98 17.94
C PRO A 216 8.72 15.25 19.45
N GLY A 217 7.94 14.46 20.21
CA GLY A 217 7.78 14.58 21.66
C GLY A 217 6.76 15.62 22.13
N VAL A 218 6.22 16.47 21.26
CA VAL A 218 5.30 17.55 21.64
C VAL A 218 3.84 17.10 21.51
N GLY A 219 3.09 17.25 22.61
CA GLY A 219 1.68 16.86 22.66
C GLY A 219 1.47 15.36 22.43
N LEU A 220 0.23 14.94 22.20
CA LEU A 220 -0.08 13.51 22.06
C LEU A 220 0.51 12.91 20.77
N ALA A 221 0.32 13.59 19.64
CA ALA A 221 0.77 13.16 18.32
C ALA A 221 2.30 13.11 18.20
N GLY A 222 2.98 14.18 18.64
CA GLY A 222 4.45 14.24 18.63
C GLY A 222 5.08 13.16 19.52
N ARG A 223 4.49 12.85 20.67
CA ARG A 223 4.96 11.77 21.54
C ARG A 223 4.82 10.40 20.89
N ALA A 224 3.70 10.09 20.25
CA ALA A 224 3.55 8.85 19.51
C ALA A 224 4.56 8.73 18.35
N TRP A 225 4.84 9.85 17.67
CA TRP A 225 5.88 9.90 16.64
C TRP A 225 7.27 9.63 17.20
N GLN A 226 7.66 10.26 18.31
CA GLN A 226 8.98 10.07 18.92
C GLN A 226 9.15 8.68 19.56
N ALA A 227 8.12 8.20 20.26
CA ALA A 227 8.14 6.90 20.91
C ALA A 227 8.06 5.75 19.90
N ASP A 228 7.55 6.04 18.70
CA ASP A 228 7.36 5.06 17.65
C ASP A 228 6.47 3.87 18.10
N ASP A 229 5.58 4.17 19.04
CA ASP A 229 4.58 3.26 19.61
C ASP A 229 3.32 4.04 20.02
N LEU A 230 2.24 3.30 20.31
CA LEU A 230 1.00 3.81 20.85
C LEU A 230 1.24 4.62 22.14
N VAL A 231 0.73 5.85 22.18
CA VAL A 231 0.71 6.69 23.38
C VAL A 231 -0.74 6.98 23.77
N SER A 232 -1.10 6.77 25.03
CA SER A 232 -2.44 7.08 25.56
C SER A 232 -2.35 7.97 26.79
N VAL A 233 -3.32 8.86 26.95
CA VAL A 233 -3.38 9.84 28.03
C VAL A 233 -4.76 9.78 28.67
N ALA A 234 -4.81 9.46 29.96
CA ALA A 234 -6.06 9.26 30.70
C ALA A 234 -6.77 10.58 31.03
N ASP A 235 -6.01 11.66 31.19
CA ASP A 235 -6.49 13.03 31.31
C ASP A 235 -5.70 13.95 30.38
N LEU A 236 -6.40 14.56 29.42
CA LEU A 236 -5.81 15.49 28.47
C LEU A 236 -5.29 16.76 29.14
N GLY A 237 -5.78 17.10 30.34
CA GLY A 237 -5.29 18.23 31.12
C GLY A 237 -3.85 18.08 31.62
N GLU A 238 -3.31 16.86 31.62
CA GLU A 238 -1.91 16.61 31.97
C GLU A 238 -0.95 16.98 30.82
N LEU A 239 -1.45 17.18 29.59
CA LEU A 239 -0.66 17.56 28.42
C LEU A 239 -0.53 19.08 28.31
N THR A 240 0.37 19.62 29.11
CA THR A 240 0.68 21.05 29.15
C THR A 240 1.38 21.59 27.89
N ASP A 241 1.98 20.70 27.09
CA ASP A 241 2.70 20.99 25.83
C ASP A 241 1.83 20.78 24.57
N CYS A 242 0.55 20.45 24.74
CA CYS A 242 -0.35 20.23 23.62
C CYS A 242 -1.19 21.49 23.33
N VAL A 243 -0.92 22.15 22.19
CA VAL A 243 -1.67 23.35 21.77
C VAL A 243 -3.17 23.12 21.62
N ARG A 244 -3.59 21.87 21.37
CA ARG A 244 -5.00 21.47 21.23
C ARG A 244 -5.68 21.21 22.58
N ALA A 245 -4.95 20.94 23.65
CA ALA A 245 -5.53 20.51 24.93
C ALA A 245 -6.53 21.52 25.53
N PRO A 246 -6.27 22.84 25.57
CA PRO A 246 -7.24 23.78 26.14
C PRO A 246 -8.58 23.82 25.41
N ALA A 247 -8.56 23.80 24.07
CA ALA A 247 -9.77 23.78 23.25
C ALA A 247 -10.52 22.45 23.37
N ALA A 248 -9.77 21.34 23.43
CA ALA A 248 -10.33 20.01 23.62
C ALA A 248 -11.08 19.88 24.96
N GLN A 249 -10.48 20.38 26.05
CA GLN A 249 -11.09 20.35 27.38
C GLN A 249 -12.41 21.16 27.43
N ARG A 250 -12.45 22.35 26.80
CA ARG A 250 -13.69 23.14 26.67
C ARG A 250 -14.76 22.42 25.86
N ALA A 251 -14.35 21.63 24.88
CA ALA A 251 -15.25 20.77 24.10
C ALA A 251 -15.67 19.48 24.84
N GLY A 252 -15.21 19.28 26.08
CA GLY A 252 -15.55 18.11 26.89
C GLY A 252 -14.71 16.86 26.59
N VAL A 253 -13.65 16.97 25.79
CA VAL A 253 -12.68 15.89 25.60
C VAL A 253 -11.93 15.65 26.91
N ARG A 254 -11.86 14.39 27.33
CA ARG A 254 -11.24 13.98 28.60
C ARG A 254 -9.94 13.25 28.40
N SER A 255 -9.87 12.36 27.41
CA SER A 255 -8.71 11.49 27.20
C SER A 255 -8.46 11.26 25.73
N GLY A 256 -7.29 10.70 25.40
CA GLY A 256 -6.92 10.42 24.02
C GLY A 256 -5.88 9.32 23.87
N VAL A 257 -5.75 8.83 22.65
CA VAL A 257 -4.74 7.84 22.24
C VAL A 257 -4.22 8.20 20.87
N CYS A 258 -2.97 7.91 20.60
CA CYS A 258 -2.34 8.16 19.31
C CYS A 258 -1.47 6.98 18.88
N LEU A 259 -1.54 6.68 17.58
CA LEU A 259 -0.93 5.54 16.92
C LEU A 259 0.02 6.05 15.83
N PRO A 260 1.29 5.63 15.79
CA PRO A 260 2.15 5.88 14.65
C PRO A 260 1.77 4.97 13.48
N VAL A 261 1.72 5.53 12.27
CA VAL A 261 1.53 4.80 11.02
C VAL A 261 2.88 4.65 10.35
N ARG A 262 3.28 3.41 10.07
CA ARG A 262 4.59 3.08 9.48
C ARG A 262 4.44 2.61 8.05
N VAL A 263 5.33 3.06 7.18
CA VAL A 263 5.45 2.61 5.78
C VAL A 263 6.94 2.40 5.52
N GLY A 264 7.34 1.24 5.01
CA GLY A 264 8.75 0.90 4.82
C GLY A 264 9.60 0.98 6.10
N GLY A 265 9.00 0.69 7.27
CA GLY A 265 9.68 0.74 8.57
C GLY A 265 9.87 2.14 9.18
N ARG A 266 9.39 3.20 8.53
CA ARG A 266 9.46 4.59 9.03
C ARG A 266 8.08 5.14 9.35
N VAL A 267 7.98 5.95 10.40
CA VAL A 267 6.73 6.68 10.70
C VAL A 267 6.48 7.72 9.63
N VAL A 268 5.38 7.57 8.89
CA VAL A 268 4.93 8.56 7.88
C VAL A 268 3.89 9.53 8.44
N GLY A 269 3.31 9.20 9.60
CA GLY A 269 2.34 10.03 10.27
C GLY A 269 1.81 9.40 11.54
N THR A 270 0.90 10.08 12.21
CA THR A 270 0.27 9.60 13.44
C THR A 270 -1.23 9.82 13.38
N MET A 271 -2.00 8.86 13.90
CA MET A 271 -3.45 8.97 14.06
C MET A 271 -3.78 9.15 15.54
N ASP A 272 -4.31 10.29 15.93
CA ASP A 272 -4.83 10.48 17.28
C ASP A 272 -6.36 10.40 17.32
N PHE A 273 -6.87 10.00 18.47
CA PHE A 273 -8.28 9.83 18.73
C PHE A 273 -8.61 10.31 20.14
N PHE A 274 -9.77 10.94 20.27
CA PHE A 274 -10.21 11.59 21.50
C PHE A 274 -11.58 11.10 21.96
N ALA A 275 -11.72 10.94 23.27
CA ALA A 275 -12.93 10.49 23.92
C ALA A 275 -13.44 11.54 24.92
N LEU A 276 -14.77 11.59 25.09
CA LEU A 276 -15.45 12.43 26.09
C LEU A 276 -15.42 11.81 27.49
N THR A 277 -14.91 10.58 27.60
CA THR A 277 -14.72 9.83 28.85
C THR A 277 -13.25 9.52 29.06
N THR A 278 -12.88 9.08 30.26
CA THR A 278 -11.52 8.59 30.54
C THR A 278 -11.33 7.20 29.95
N LEU A 279 -10.36 7.06 29.03
CA LEU A 279 -10.02 5.79 28.42
C LEU A 279 -9.10 4.98 29.34
N THR A 280 -9.56 3.79 29.74
CA THR A 280 -8.73 2.73 30.31
C THR A 280 -8.52 1.65 29.25
N LEU A 281 -7.34 1.64 28.62
CA LEU A 281 -7.03 0.65 27.58
C LEU A 281 -6.56 -0.66 28.22
N SER A 282 -7.22 -1.77 27.89
CA SER A 282 -6.72 -3.11 28.22
C SER A 282 -5.49 -3.44 27.37
N ALA A 283 -4.75 -4.49 27.74
CA ALA A 283 -3.64 -4.99 26.91
C ALA A 283 -4.12 -5.44 25.53
N GLY A 284 -5.29 -6.10 25.47
CA GLY A 284 -5.95 -6.52 24.23
C GLY A 284 -6.30 -5.33 23.34
N ARG A 285 -6.92 -4.29 23.89
CA ARG A 285 -7.29 -3.09 23.13
C ARG A 285 -6.07 -2.36 22.56
N ARG A 286 -4.98 -2.25 23.33
CA ARG A 286 -3.71 -1.70 22.81
C ARG A 286 -3.16 -2.53 21.66
N ALA A 287 -3.21 -3.86 21.75
CA ALA A 287 -2.78 -4.74 20.67
C ALA A 287 -3.65 -4.57 19.42
N ALA A 288 -4.98 -4.49 19.57
CA ALA A 288 -5.91 -4.26 18.47
C ALA A 288 -5.60 -2.93 17.74
N LEU A 289 -5.38 -1.85 18.47
CA LEU A 289 -5.03 -0.55 17.88
C LEU A 289 -3.66 -0.55 17.18
N ARG A 290 -2.66 -1.24 17.73
CA ARG A 290 -1.38 -1.41 17.03
C ARG A 290 -1.55 -2.20 15.73
N ASN A 291 -2.41 -3.22 15.74
CA ASN A 291 -2.72 -4.00 14.54
C ASN A 291 -3.42 -3.16 13.47
N THR A 292 -4.37 -2.28 13.82
CA THR A 292 -5.01 -1.41 12.82
C THR A 292 -4.02 -0.45 12.18
N ALA A 293 -3.10 0.14 12.96
CA ALA A 293 -2.04 0.99 12.44
C ALA A 293 -1.05 0.21 11.53
N PHE A 294 -0.71 -1.03 11.91
CA PHE A 294 0.12 -1.92 11.10
C PHE A 294 -0.54 -2.29 9.76
N LEU A 295 -1.83 -2.63 9.79
CA LEU A 295 -2.61 -2.96 8.59
C LEU A 295 -2.70 -1.78 7.63
N LEU A 296 -2.95 -0.57 8.16
CA LEU A 296 -2.90 0.66 7.37
C LEU A 296 -1.53 0.89 6.74
N GLY A 297 -0.46 0.73 7.52
CA GLY A 297 0.91 0.81 7.01
C GLY A 297 1.19 -0.14 5.85
N SER A 298 0.78 -1.41 6.00
CA SER A 298 0.91 -2.44 4.97
C SER A 298 0.08 -2.14 3.71
N ALA A 299 -1.12 -1.56 3.88
CA ALA A 299 -1.94 -1.13 2.76
C ALA A 299 -1.30 0.04 1.99
N LEU A 300 -0.72 1.00 2.70
CA LEU A 300 0.01 2.12 2.09
C LEU A 300 1.28 1.65 1.35
N ASP A 301 2.04 0.70 1.91
CA ASP A 301 3.19 0.06 1.24
C ASP A 301 2.74 -0.63 -0.07
N ARG A 302 1.65 -1.39 -0.01
CA ARG A 302 1.06 -2.05 -1.20
C ARG A 302 0.67 -1.03 -2.28
N ILE A 303 -0.06 0.02 -1.90
CA ILE A 303 -0.54 1.06 -2.82
C ILE A 303 0.66 1.75 -3.49
N ALA A 304 1.66 2.16 -2.71
CA ALA A 304 2.86 2.81 -3.24
C ALA A 304 3.62 1.88 -4.22
N ALA A 305 3.72 0.59 -3.91
CA ALA A 305 4.35 -0.39 -4.80
C ALA A 305 3.57 -0.56 -6.12
N THR A 306 2.23 -0.59 -6.06
CA THR A 306 1.38 -0.65 -7.26
C THR A 306 1.53 0.60 -8.12
N GLU A 307 1.57 1.80 -7.53
CA GLU A 307 1.79 3.06 -8.28
C GLU A 307 3.17 3.10 -8.95
N GLN A 308 4.21 2.62 -8.27
CA GLN A 308 5.55 2.50 -8.84
C GLN A 308 5.58 1.51 -10.01
N LEU A 309 4.96 0.34 -9.86
CA LEU A 309 4.84 -0.65 -10.93
C LEU A 309 4.09 -0.07 -12.13
N ALA A 310 2.98 0.63 -11.89
CA ALA A 310 2.19 1.25 -12.95
C ALA A 310 2.98 2.33 -13.69
N THR A 311 3.80 3.12 -12.98
CA THR A 311 4.67 4.13 -13.59
C THR A 311 5.77 3.48 -14.42
N ALA A 312 6.48 2.49 -13.86
CA ALA A 312 7.52 1.75 -14.57
C ALA A 312 6.97 1.04 -15.81
N GLY A 313 5.78 0.43 -15.73
CA GLY A 313 5.14 -0.21 -16.87
C GLY A 313 4.75 0.79 -17.96
N ARG A 314 4.26 1.99 -17.62
CA ARG A 314 4.00 3.06 -18.62
C ARG A 314 5.29 3.52 -19.31
N GLU A 315 6.38 3.68 -18.56
CA GLU A 315 7.70 4.03 -19.13
C GLU A 315 8.22 2.93 -20.06
N LEU A 316 8.05 1.64 -19.68
CA LEU A 316 8.41 0.51 -20.54
C LEU A 316 7.60 0.48 -21.83
N VAL A 317 6.29 0.70 -21.79
CA VAL A 317 5.45 0.78 -23.00
C VAL A 317 5.94 1.90 -23.91
N ALA A 318 6.20 3.10 -23.37
CA ALA A 318 6.73 4.22 -24.14
C ALA A 318 8.09 3.90 -24.78
N SER A 319 8.97 3.21 -24.04
CA SER A 319 10.27 2.76 -24.55
C SER A 319 10.11 1.72 -25.67
N ILE A 320 9.16 0.79 -25.56
CA ILE A 320 8.89 -0.21 -26.61
C ILE A 320 8.36 0.47 -27.88
N GLU A 321 7.44 1.42 -27.76
CA GLU A 321 6.91 2.21 -28.88
C GLU A 321 8.01 3.05 -29.57
N GLU A 322 9.03 3.50 -28.84
CA GLU A 322 10.21 4.15 -29.41
C GLU A 322 11.10 3.16 -30.18
N VAL A 323 11.35 1.98 -29.63
CA VAL A 323 12.11 0.92 -30.31
C VAL A 323 11.39 0.47 -31.59
N GLU A 324 10.06 0.35 -31.56
CA GLU A 324 9.26 0.02 -32.74
C GLU A 324 9.44 1.06 -33.85
N ARG A 325 9.37 2.36 -33.51
CA ARG A 325 9.65 3.44 -34.47
C ARG A 325 11.05 3.34 -35.06
N ASN A 326 12.05 3.01 -34.24
CA ASN A 326 13.43 2.84 -34.70
C ASN A 326 13.59 1.63 -35.64
N VAL A 327 12.89 0.53 -35.38
CA VAL A 327 12.85 -0.67 -36.24
C VAL A 327 12.22 -0.36 -37.59
N LEU A 328 11.11 0.37 -37.61
CA LEU A 328 10.46 0.81 -38.85
C LEU A 328 11.37 1.75 -39.65
N SER A 329 12.06 2.68 -38.98
CA SER A 329 13.05 3.55 -39.61
C SER A 329 14.22 2.76 -40.19
N ALA A 330 14.76 1.79 -39.45
CA ALA A 330 15.85 0.93 -39.92
C ALA A 330 15.43 0.10 -41.13
N THR A 331 14.19 -0.42 -41.14
CA THR A 331 13.61 -1.14 -42.29
C THR A 331 13.54 -0.24 -43.53
N SER A 332 13.12 1.02 -43.37
CA SER A 332 13.09 1.99 -44.47
C SER A 332 14.50 2.28 -45.02
N VAL A 333 15.48 2.50 -44.14
CA VAL A 333 16.88 2.74 -44.53
C VAL A 333 17.49 1.53 -45.24
N ALA A 334 17.23 0.31 -44.75
CA ALA A 334 17.67 -0.93 -45.39
C ALA A 334 17.05 -1.09 -46.78
N GLY A 335 15.75 -0.77 -46.92
CA GLY A 335 15.06 -0.75 -48.21
C GLY A 335 15.69 0.21 -49.22
N GLU A 336 16.07 1.41 -48.78
CA GLU A 336 16.77 2.39 -49.61
C GLU A 336 18.19 1.93 -49.97
N GLY A 337 18.93 1.36 -49.01
CA GLY A 337 20.24 0.76 -49.25
C GLY A 337 20.20 -0.31 -50.33
N ARG A 338 19.16 -1.16 -50.33
CA ARG A 338 18.97 -2.20 -51.37
C ARG A 338 18.77 -1.58 -52.74
N ARG A 339 17.95 -0.53 -52.84
CA ARG A 339 17.70 0.18 -54.09
C ARG A 339 18.98 0.80 -54.66
N LEU A 340 19.80 1.41 -53.80
CA LEU A 340 21.10 1.98 -54.18
C LEU A 340 22.08 0.90 -54.65
N ALA A 341 22.16 -0.23 -53.94
CA ALA A 341 23.02 -1.35 -54.35
C ALA A 341 22.61 -1.94 -55.70
N MET A 342 21.30 -2.11 -55.96
CA MET A 342 20.79 -2.55 -57.26
C MET A 342 21.10 -1.56 -58.38
N ALA A 343 20.93 -0.25 -58.14
CA ALA A 343 21.26 0.77 -59.12
C ALA A 343 22.77 0.79 -59.44
N ALA A 344 23.63 0.64 -58.43
CA ALA A 344 25.07 0.52 -58.63
C ALA A 344 25.44 -0.74 -59.41
N HIS A 345 24.77 -1.86 -59.15
CA HIS A 345 24.97 -3.12 -59.87
C HIS A 345 24.70 -2.94 -61.37
N GLU A 346 23.58 -2.31 -61.73
CA GLU A 346 23.22 -2.06 -63.14
C GLU A 346 24.28 -1.21 -63.86
N VAL A 347 24.73 -0.12 -63.23
CA VAL A 347 25.76 0.77 -63.81
C VAL A 347 27.08 0.03 -64.01
N VAL A 348 27.48 -0.79 -63.04
CA VAL A 348 28.72 -1.58 -63.11
C VAL A 348 28.62 -2.69 -64.14
N ALA A 349 27.46 -3.34 -64.27
CA ALA A 349 27.20 -4.33 -65.31
C ALA A 349 27.32 -3.72 -66.72
N GLN A 350 26.73 -2.54 -66.92
CA GLN A 350 26.84 -1.79 -68.17
C GLN A 350 28.28 -1.36 -68.49
N LEU A 351 29.08 -1.01 -67.47
CA LEU A 351 30.51 -0.75 -67.61
C LEU A 351 31.25 -2.02 -68.07
N GLY A 352 30.95 -3.18 -67.49
CA GLY A 352 31.52 -4.47 -67.89
C GLY A 352 31.20 -4.84 -69.34
N ASP A 353 29.97 -4.61 -69.80
CA ASP A 353 29.56 -4.77 -71.20
C ASP A 353 30.34 -3.84 -72.12
N SER A 354 30.43 -2.56 -71.76
CA SER A 354 31.16 -1.54 -72.52
C SER A 354 32.64 -1.88 -72.65
N SER A 355 33.29 -2.29 -71.55
CA SER A 355 34.68 -2.73 -71.55
C SER A 355 34.91 -3.97 -72.42
N ARG A 356 33.97 -4.94 -72.43
CA ARG A 356 34.03 -6.09 -73.36
C ARG A 356 33.97 -5.66 -74.82
N GLN A 357 33.09 -4.72 -75.17
CA GLN A 357 33.00 -4.19 -76.54
C GLN A 357 34.29 -3.48 -76.96
N VAL A 358 34.86 -2.63 -76.11
CA VAL A 358 36.15 -1.97 -76.39
C VAL A 358 37.26 -3.01 -76.54
N GLY A 359 37.25 -4.08 -75.74
CA GLY A 359 38.21 -5.18 -75.84
C GLY A 359 38.17 -5.88 -77.20
N GLN A 360 36.97 -6.15 -77.73
CA GLN A 360 36.80 -6.74 -79.06
C GLN A 360 37.32 -5.81 -80.19
N VAL A 361 37.09 -4.51 -80.06
CA VAL A 361 37.62 -3.51 -81.00
C VAL A 361 39.15 -3.48 -80.94
N ALA A 362 39.74 -3.49 -79.75
CA ALA A 362 41.19 -3.56 -79.59
C ALA A 362 41.76 -4.82 -80.25
N VAL A 363 41.20 -6.01 -80.00
CA VAL A 363 41.66 -7.26 -80.65
C VAL A 363 41.60 -7.17 -82.18
N THR A 364 40.56 -6.54 -82.72
CA THR A 364 40.40 -6.33 -84.16
C THR A 364 41.47 -5.37 -84.72
N ILE A 365 41.75 -4.26 -84.04
CA ILE A 365 42.81 -3.32 -84.42
C ILE A 365 44.17 -4.02 -84.40
N GLY A 366 44.45 -4.84 -83.39
CA GLY A 366 45.70 -5.59 -83.28
C GLY A 366 45.85 -6.59 -84.44
N THR A 367 44.76 -7.22 -84.84
CA THR A 367 44.72 -8.12 -86.01
C THR A 367 45.00 -7.36 -87.31
N ILE A 368 44.38 -6.20 -87.50
CA ILE A 368 44.62 -5.32 -88.66
C ILE A 368 46.08 -4.88 -88.68
N ALA A 369 46.62 -4.40 -87.56
CA ALA A 369 48.02 -3.99 -87.45
C ALA A 369 48.99 -5.13 -87.81
N GLY A 370 48.71 -6.35 -87.35
CA GLY A 370 49.48 -7.54 -87.73
C GLY A 370 49.44 -7.83 -89.23
N GLN A 371 48.26 -7.72 -89.86
CA GLN A 371 48.10 -7.87 -91.31
C GLN A 371 48.81 -6.75 -92.08
N THR A 372 48.70 -5.50 -91.64
CA THR A 372 49.39 -4.35 -92.23
C THR A 372 50.91 -4.50 -92.15
N ASN A 373 51.44 -5.00 -91.03
CA ASN A 373 52.86 -5.30 -90.88
C ASN A 373 53.33 -6.39 -91.87
N LEU A 374 52.54 -7.44 -92.10
CA LEU A 374 52.84 -8.47 -93.10
C LEU A 374 52.78 -7.92 -94.54
N LEU A 375 51.80 -7.07 -94.85
CA LEU A 375 51.71 -6.39 -96.15
C LEU A 375 52.91 -5.47 -96.40
N ALA A 376 53.30 -4.68 -95.39
CA ALA A 376 54.44 -3.78 -95.44
C ALA A 376 55.76 -4.54 -95.57
N LEU A 377 55.89 -5.70 -94.91
CA LEU A 377 57.03 -6.60 -95.08
C LEU A 377 57.12 -7.14 -96.51
N ASN A 378 56.01 -7.61 -97.08
CA ASN A 378 55.96 -8.06 -98.47
C ASN A 378 56.33 -6.93 -99.44
N ALA A 379 55.85 -5.71 -99.21
CA ALA A 379 56.21 -4.53 -99.98
C ALA A 379 57.70 -4.18 -99.86
N THR A 380 58.29 -4.34 -98.67
CA THR A 380 59.73 -4.14 -98.44
C THR A 380 60.57 -5.13 -99.24
N ILE A 381 60.13 -6.40 -99.30
CA ILE A 381 60.79 -7.45 -100.09
C ILE A 381 60.73 -7.10 -101.59
N GLU A 382 59.56 -6.72 -102.10
CA GLU A 382 59.39 -6.39 -103.52
C GLU A 382 60.15 -5.11 -103.90
N ALA A 383 60.20 -4.12 -103.00
CA ALA A 383 61.00 -2.91 -103.18
C ALA A 383 62.51 -3.22 -103.23
N ALA A 384 63.00 -4.14 -102.40
CA ALA A 384 64.38 -4.62 -102.47
C ALA A 384 64.66 -5.37 -103.79
N ARG A 385 63.68 -6.12 -104.30
CA ARG A 385 63.77 -6.86 -105.57
C ARG A 385 63.84 -5.93 -106.79
N ALA A 386 63.19 -4.78 -106.73
CA ALA A 386 63.22 -3.75 -107.78
C ALA A 386 64.53 -2.94 -107.83
N GLY A 387 65.47 -3.14 -106.89
CA GLY A 387 66.78 -2.48 -106.89
C GLY A 387 66.70 -0.95 -106.76
N GLU A 388 67.48 -0.23 -107.58
CA GLU A 388 67.53 1.25 -107.57
C GLU A 388 66.15 1.89 -107.85
N ALA A 389 65.30 1.27 -108.67
CA ALA A 389 63.96 1.77 -108.99
C ALA A 389 62.96 1.66 -107.80
N GLY A 390 63.25 0.81 -106.81
CA GLY A 390 62.40 0.56 -105.65
C GLY A 390 62.71 1.39 -104.40
N ARG A 391 63.76 2.24 -104.42
CA ARG A 391 64.26 2.94 -103.22
C ARG A 391 63.19 3.77 -102.49
N GLY A 392 62.37 4.53 -103.22
CA GLY A 392 61.29 5.32 -102.61
C GLY A 392 60.19 4.47 -102.00
N PHE A 393 59.84 3.35 -102.66
CA PHE A 393 58.88 2.36 -102.14
C PHE A 393 59.41 1.65 -100.89
N ALA A 394 60.71 1.38 -100.82
CA ALA A 394 61.33 0.74 -99.65
C ALA A 394 61.23 1.63 -98.39
N VAL A 395 61.37 2.95 -98.52
CA VAL A 395 61.22 3.89 -97.39
C VAL A 395 59.78 3.89 -96.89
N VAL A 396 58.80 4.03 -97.78
CA VAL A 396 57.37 4.00 -97.40
C VAL A 396 56.98 2.66 -96.78
N ALA A 397 57.44 1.54 -97.34
CA ALA A 397 57.17 0.21 -96.81
C ALA A 397 57.74 0.03 -95.39
N ASN A 398 58.95 0.54 -95.12
CA ASN A 398 59.53 0.51 -93.77
C ASN A 398 58.76 1.41 -92.79
N GLU A 399 58.32 2.60 -93.21
CA GLU A 399 57.54 3.51 -92.36
C GLU A 399 56.18 2.89 -91.97
N VAL A 400 55.48 2.29 -92.95
CA VAL A 400 54.20 1.59 -92.71
C VAL A 400 54.42 0.37 -91.80
N LYS A 401 55.55 -0.33 -91.94
CA LYS A 401 55.92 -1.47 -91.10
C LYS A 401 56.13 -1.05 -89.64
N GLU A 402 56.91 0.01 -89.37
CA GLU A 402 57.11 0.50 -88.01
C GLU A 402 55.80 1.05 -87.41
N LEU A 403 55.00 1.81 -88.17
CA LEU A 403 53.70 2.29 -87.72
C LEU A 403 52.75 1.14 -87.35
N ALA A 404 52.73 0.07 -88.15
CA ALA A 404 51.96 -1.13 -87.85
C ALA A 404 52.46 -1.85 -86.59
N ARG A 405 53.78 -1.87 -86.36
CA ARG A 405 54.39 -2.44 -85.15
C ARG A 405 54.03 -1.64 -83.90
N GLU A 406 54.14 -0.31 -83.96
CA GLU A 406 53.71 0.59 -82.88
C GLU A 406 52.22 0.46 -82.58
N THR A 407 51.39 0.37 -83.62
CA THR A 407 49.93 0.16 -83.48
C THR A 407 49.65 -1.17 -82.79
N ALA A 408 50.34 -2.25 -83.16
CA ALA A 408 50.18 -3.55 -82.50
C ALA A 408 50.57 -3.49 -81.02
N THR A 409 51.70 -2.87 -80.68
CA THR A 409 52.13 -2.68 -79.28
C THR A 409 51.14 -1.85 -78.48
N ALA A 410 50.71 -0.69 -79.00
CA ALA A 410 49.73 0.16 -78.34
C ALA A 410 48.40 -0.58 -78.11
N THR A 411 48.00 -1.45 -79.04
CA THR A 411 46.78 -2.23 -78.92
C THR A 411 46.90 -3.36 -77.89
N THR A 412 48.08 -3.96 -77.73
CA THR A 412 48.37 -4.90 -76.63
C THR A 412 48.24 -4.20 -75.28
N ASP A 413 48.78 -3.00 -75.14
CA ASP A 413 48.66 -2.21 -73.90
C ASP A 413 47.21 -1.84 -73.59
N VAL A 414 46.43 -1.43 -74.60
CA VAL A 414 44.99 -1.17 -74.46
C VAL A 414 44.26 -2.43 -74.00
N THR A 415 44.56 -3.59 -74.60
CA THR A 415 43.96 -4.88 -74.22
C THR A 415 44.26 -5.20 -72.75
N ALA A 416 45.51 -5.05 -72.31
CA ALA A 416 45.89 -5.28 -70.92
C ALA A 416 45.13 -4.37 -69.93
N ARG A 417 44.95 -3.08 -70.29
CA ARG A 417 44.16 -2.15 -69.47
C ARG A 417 42.69 -2.53 -69.41
N ILE A 418 42.10 -3.02 -70.50
CA ILE A 418 40.70 -3.47 -70.55
C ILE A 418 40.52 -4.70 -69.67
N THR A 419 41.44 -5.65 -69.70
CA THR A 419 41.42 -6.82 -68.80
C THR A 419 41.45 -6.39 -67.34
N ALA A 420 42.32 -5.45 -66.97
CA ALA A 420 42.36 -4.91 -65.61
C ALA A 420 41.04 -4.22 -65.19
N ILE A 421 40.38 -3.51 -66.11
CA ILE A 421 39.06 -2.90 -65.85
C ILE A 421 38.00 -3.99 -65.63
N GLN A 422 38.01 -5.06 -66.44
CA GLN A 422 37.07 -6.18 -66.30
C GLN A 422 37.24 -6.89 -64.95
N GLU A 423 38.48 -7.17 -64.54
CA GLU A 423 38.77 -7.75 -63.22
C GLU A 423 38.28 -6.86 -62.07
N GLN A 424 38.43 -5.54 -62.18
CA GLN A 424 37.91 -4.58 -61.21
C GLN A 424 36.38 -4.55 -61.18
N VAL A 425 35.73 -4.60 -62.35
CA VAL A 425 34.26 -4.69 -62.46
C VAL A 425 33.74 -5.95 -61.76
N ASP A 426 34.35 -7.11 -62.02
CA ASP A 426 33.95 -8.38 -61.39
C ASP A 426 34.09 -8.32 -59.86
N ALA A 427 35.17 -7.72 -59.35
CA ALA A 427 35.37 -7.51 -57.92
C ALA A 427 34.30 -6.60 -57.30
N VAL A 428 33.89 -5.53 -58.01
CA VAL A 428 32.82 -4.63 -57.56
C VAL A 428 31.46 -5.34 -57.56
N VAL A 429 31.15 -6.14 -58.59
CA VAL A 429 29.90 -6.93 -58.65
C VAL A 429 29.81 -7.91 -57.47
N ALA A 430 30.90 -8.63 -57.16
CA ALA A 430 30.94 -9.54 -56.02
C ALA A 430 30.71 -8.79 -54.69
N THR A 431 31.29 -7.60 -54.55
CA THR A 431 31.12 -6.75 -53.35
C THR A 431 29.67 -6.27 -53.22
N LEU A 432 29.04 -5.84 -54.30
CA LEU A 432 27.63 -5.42 -54.32
C LEU A 432 26.67 -6.58 -53.98
N GLY A 433 26.99 -7.80 -54.43
CA GLY A 433 26.27 -9.00 -54.02
C GLY A 433 26.36 -9.24 -52.50
N GLY A 434 27.55 -9.08 -51.92
CA GLY A 434 27.76 -9.15 -50.47
C GLY A 434 26.95 -8.10 -49.70
N ILE A 435 26.89 -6.86 -50.20
CA ILE A 435 26.05 -5.80 -49.61
C ILE A 435 24.56 -6.19 -49.64
N GLY A 436 24.09 -6.77 -50.75
CA GLY A 436 22.72 -7.27 -50.86
C GLY A 436 22.38 -8.30 -49.79
N ALA A 437 23.25 -9.29 -49.57
CA ALA A 437 23.05 -10.31 -48.55
C ALA A 437 23.02 -9.73 -47.13
N VAL A 438 23.88 -8.76 -46.82
CA VAL A 438 23.87 -8.06 -45.53
C VAL A 438 22.55 -7.31 -45.31
N ILE A 439 22.01 -6.66 -46.34
CA ILE A 439 20.73 -5.94 -46.24
C ILE A 439 19.55 -6.92 -46.05
N GLU A 440 19.57 -8.08 -46.70
CA GLU A 440 18.58 -9.13 -46.45
C GLU A 440 18.62 -9.60 -45.00
N GLN A 441 19.81 -9.84 -44.45
CA GLN A 441 19.98 -10.22 -43.05
C GLN A 441 19.48 -9.13 -42.08
N ILE A 442 19.68 -7.84 -42.41
CA ILE A 442 19.11 -6.73 -41.65
C ILE A 442 17.58 -6.83 -41.64
N ASN A 443 16.94 -6.97 -42.80
CA ASN A 443 15.47 -7.04 -42.90
C ASN A 443 14.89 -8.22 -42.12
N GLU A 444 15.51 -9.40 -42.18
CA GLU A 444 15.09 -10.57 -41.41
C GLU A 444 15.17 -10.30 -39.90
N THR A 445 16.27 -9.70 -39.45
CA THR A 445 16.45 -9.34 -38.03
C THR A 445 15.41 -8.31 -37.58
N GLN A 446 15.11 -7.31 -38.40
CA GLN A 446 14.07 -6.32 -38.09
C GLN A 446 12.68 -6.95 -37.97
N ALA A 447 12.34 -7.93 -38.83
CA ALA A 447 11.07 -8.65 -38.76
C ALA A 447 10.92 -9.45 -37.46
N VAL A 448 11.99 -10.13 -37.03
CA VAL A 448 12.02 -10.84 -35.75
C VAL A 448 11.83 -9.87 -34.57
N ILE A 449 12.54 -8.74 -34.57
CA ILE A 449 12.40 -7.72 -33.52
C ILE A 449 10.96 -7.19 -33.47
N GLY A 450 10.36 -6.86 -34.61
CA GLY A 450 8.97 -6.37 -34.66
C GLY A 450 7.95 -7.35 -34.07
N GLY A 451 8.13 -8.65 -34.30
CA GLY A 451 7.32 -9.69 -33.68
C GLY A 451 7.46 -9.72 -32.16
N VAL A 452 8.70 -9.67 -31.65
CA VAL A 452 8.98 -9.65 -30.20
C VAL A 452 8.41 -8.40 -29.53
N LEU A 453 8.54 -7.22 -30.14
CA LEU A 453 8.01 -5.98 -29.58
C LEU A 453 6.48 -6.04 -29.45
N THR A 454 5.78 -6.60 -30.45
CA THR A 454 4.31 -6.78 -30.39
C THR A 454 3.90 -7.63 -29.20
N GLU A 455 4.62 -8.74 -28.94
CA GLU A 455 4.38 -9.61 -27.78
C GLU A 455 4.70 -8.88 -26.46
N GLN A 456 5.81 -8.14 -26.40
CA GLN A 456 6.20 -7.38 -25.21
C GLN A 456 5.19 -6.28 -24.85
N VAL A 457 4.61 -5.58 -25.83
CA VAL A 457 3.54 -4.61 -25.57
C VAL A 457 2.33 -5.31 -24.96
N ALA A 458 1.92 -6.46 -25.51
CA ALA A 458 0.78 -7.21 -25.02
C ALA A 458 0.98 -7.69 -23.57
N VAL A 459 2.15 -8.26 -23.26
CA VAL A 459 2.50 -8.71 -21.91
C VAL A 459 2.55 -7.53 -20.93
N THR A 460 3.19 -6.42 -21.32
CA THR A 460 3.35 -5.27 -20.43
C THR A 460 2.00 -4.62 -20.13
N ARG A 461 1.12 -4.47 -21.13
CA ARG A 461 -0.26 -3.97 -20.91
C ARG A 461 -1.06 -4.92 -20.02
N GLY A 462 -0.93 -6.23 -20.21
CA GLY A 462 -1.59 -7.23 -19.35
C GLY A 462 -1.09 -7.28 -17.90
N ILE A 463 0.07 -6.68 -17.57
CA ILE A 463 0.55 -6.49 -16.19
C ILE A 463 -0.02 -5.19 -15.58
N LEU A 464 -0.33 -4.21 -16.43
CA LEU A 464 -0.86 -2.91 -16.01
C LEU A 464 -2.38 -2.91 -15.80
N ASP A 465 -3.10 -3.72 -16.57
CA ASP A 465 -4.53 -3.99 -16.45
C ASP A 465 -4.82 -5.02 -15.35
#